data_AF-A0A816H224-F1
#
_entry.id   AF-A0A816H224-F1
#
_cell.length_a   1.000
_cell.length_b   1.000
_cell.length_c   1.000
_cell.angle_alpha   90.00
_cell.angle_beta   90.00
_cell.angle_gamma   90.00
#
_symmetry.space_group_name_H-M   'P 1'
#
loop_
_entity.id
_entity.type
_entity.pdbx_description
1 polymer ?
#
loop_
_entity_poly.entity_id
_entity_poly.type
_entity_poly.pdbx_seq_one_letter_code
_entity_poly.pdbx_strand_id
1 'polypeptide(L)'
;MEVNEEKGVNKNACYALSCICTTPFGFQLCLQYSDTFHRILLAIETILLLIDPETVWFALMCLRTIVQYEDANEHICQSKTLVEKLRVIRDKWTTHKDIQNEAKVLWYMIHRNIQPSCPKINECLNNSADISWDISVHSWNDDELQFRILLNDQIVAQTNQTKYQLKDLQPNTMYYLQIQYITPEGENIRSDPVAFRTDDELPPSVNNLRVERTTMTAARVAWDPPDLTTCNSLRAYQIYLNDEEYGCTLDCEMTIGSLSASTTYQVDICAVSNKGKGPRATINVTTASAGDSNPAPPTYSVIGRREIFVKWQPPDVIAGRLTRYELFCNRRCIYSGTAQEHRATMLKSDTEYTMEVAAVT
;
A
#
# COMPACT_ATOMS: atom_id res chain seq x y z
N MET A 1 36.71 -40.38 -22.06
CA MET A 1 35.84 -40.74 -23.19
C MET A 1 36.20 -39.84 -24.35
N GLU A 2 36.51 -40.41 -25.51
CA GLU A 2 36.73 -39.69 -26.77
C GLU A 2 35.75 -40.23 -27.81
N VAL A 3 35.18 -39.35 -28.63
CA VAL A 3 34.17 -39.74 -29.63
C VAL A 3 34.87 -40.40 -30.80
N ASN A 4 34.41 -41.58 -31.18
CA ASN A 4 34.96 -42.35 -32.29
C ASN A 4 33.97 -42.41 -33.46
N GLU A 5 34.45 -42.53 -34.69
CA GLU A 5 33.62 -42.78 -35.88
C GLU A 5 32.94 -44.16 -35.83
N GLU A 6 33.54 -45.11 -35.10
CA GLU A 6 32.98 -46.43 -34.91
C GLU A 6 31.85 -46.43 -33.85
N LYS A 7 30.61 -46.61 -34.33
CA LYS A 7 29.38 -46.57 -33.51
C LYS A 7 29.42 -47.50 -32.29
N GLY A 8 30.03 -48.67 -32.40
CA GLY A 8 30.13 -49.64 -31.30
C GLY A 8 30.96 -49.13 -30.11
N VAL A 9 31.99 -48.34 -30.37
CA VAL A 9 32.88 -47.80 -29.34
C VAL A 9 32.15 -46.76 -28.48
N ASN A 10 31.38 -45.87 -29.10
CA ASN A 10 30.60 -44.85 -28.40
C ASN A 10 29.51 -45.48 -27.50
N LYS A 11 28.83 -46.52 -27.99
CA LYS A 11 27.82 -47.27 -27.21
C LYS A 11 28.43 -47.91 -25.97
N ASN A 12 29.54 -48.62 -26.15
CA ASN A 12 30.23 -49.31 -25.05
C ASN A 12 30.77 -48.30 -24.01
N ALA A 13 31.24 -47.14 -24.45
CA ALA A 13 31.69 -46.07 -23.57
C ALA A 13 30.53 -45.50 -22.72
N CYS A 14 29.39 -45.17 -23.34
CA CYS A 14 28.20 -44.71 -22.62
C CYS A 14 27.68 -45.76 -21.62
N TYR A 15 27.66 -47.04 -22.01
CA TYR A 15 27.24 -48.12 -21.13
C TYR A 15 28.19 -48.35 -19.96
N ALA A 16 29.51 -48.34 -20.20
CA ALA A 16 30.50 -48.45 -19.13
C ALA A 16 30.38 -47.29 -18.13
N LEU A 17 30.20 -46.06 -18.63
CA LEU A 17 30.01 -44.88 -17.79
C LEU A 17 28.72 -44.96 -16.95
N SER A 18 27.59 -45.40 -17.53
CA SER A 18 26.37 -45.56 -16.75
C SER A 18 26.53 -46.60 -15.63
N CYS A 19 27.23 -47.70 -15.89
CA CYS A 19 27.54 -48.70 -14.88
C CYS A 19 28.41 -48.14 -13.74
N ILE A 20 29.45 -47.38 -14.07
CA ILE A 20 30.33 -46.73 -13.07
C ILE A 20 29.53 -45.74 -12.21
N CYS A 21 28.74 -44.88 -12.85
CA CYS A 21 27.96 -43.84 -12.18
C CYS A 21 26.73 -44.38 -11.42
N THR A 22 26.46 -45.68 -11.42
CA THR A 22 25.35 -46.28 -10.67
C THR A 22 25.55 -46.18 -9.15
N THR A 23 26.78 -45.98 -8.68
CA THR A 23 27.11 -45.81 -7.26
C THR A 23 27.70 -44.43 -6.97
N PRO A 24 27.45 -43.82 -5.79
CA PRO A 24 28.02 -42.51 -5.44
C PRO A 24 29.55 -42.49 -5.50
N PHE A 25 30.20 -43.59 -5.09
CA PHE A 25 31.66 -43.73 -5.18
C PHE A 25 32.16 -43.72 -6.63
N GLY A 26 31.49 -44.47 -7.52
CA GLY A 26 31.84 -44.49 -8.94
C GLY A 26 31.58 -43.15 -9.62
N PHE A 27 30.51 -42.45 -9.26
CA PHE A 27 30.26 -41.09 -9.72
C PHE A 27 31.33 -40.10 -9.23
N GLN A 28 31.75 -40.19 -7.96
CA GLN A 28 32.80 -39.35 -7.41
C GLN A 28 34.16 -39.56 -8.12
N LEU A 29 34.46 -40.78 -8.57
CA LEU A 29 35.64 -41.05 -9.41
C LEU A 29 35.57 -40.33 -10.77
N CYS A 30 34.38 -40.19 -11.35
CA CYS A 30 34.17 -39.40 -12.58
C CYS A 30 34.33 -37.88 -12.34
N LEU A 31 34.08 -37.40 -11.12
CA LEU A 31 34.25 -36.00 -10.69
C LEU A 31 35.64 -35.65 -10.15
N GLN A 32 36.46 -36.65 -9.78
CA GLN A 32 37.71 -36.47 -9.02
C GLN A 32 38.72 -35.53 -9.71
N TYR A 33 38.52 -35.26 -11.00
CA TYR A 33 39.21 -34.20 -11.75
C TYR A 33 38.16 -33.36 -12.49
N SER A 34 38.04 -32.07 -12.16
CA SER A 34 37.05 -31.14 -12.74
C SER A 34 37.01 -31.16 -14.27
N ASP A 35 38.17 -31.33 -14.91
CA ASP A 35 38.30 -31.37 -16.36
C ASP A 35 37.73 -32.67 -16.98
N THR A 36 37.66 -33.76 -16.21
CA THR A 36 37.23 -35.06 -16.72
C THR A 36 35.72 -35.10 -16.91
N PHE A 37 34.96 -34.56 -15.94
CA PHE A 37 33.51 -34.52 -16.03
C PHE A 37 33.02 -33.62 -17.18
N HIS A 38 33.65 -32.46 -17.35
CA HIS A 38 33.37 -31.57 -18.48
C HIS A 38 33.63 -32.27 -19.83
N ARG A 39 34.74 -32.99 -19.97
CA ARG A 39 35.04 -33.79 -21.18
C ARG A 39 34.04 -34.91 -21.42
N ILE A 40 33.55 -35.56 -20.36
CA ILE A 40 32.49 -36.57 -20.46
C ILE A 40 31.22 -35.93 -21.02
N LEU A 41 30.78 -34.79 -20.47
CA LEU A 41 29.60 -34.09 -20.97
C LEU A 41 29.74 -33.64 -22.43
N LEU A 42 30.89 -33.08 -22.82
CA LEU A 42 31.17 -32.71 -24.21
C LEU A 42 31.12 -33.90 -25.18
N ALA A 43 31.64 -35.06 -24.74
CA ALA A 43 31.58 -36.27 -25.54
C ALA A 43 30.15 -36.81 -25.65
N ILE A 44 29.34 -36.77 -24.58
CA ILE A 44 27.91 -37.11 -24.64
C ILE A 44 27.16 -36.16 -25.58
N GLU A 45 27.40 -34.85 -25.46
CA GLU A 45 26.81 -33.83 -26.33
C GLU A 45 27.10 -34.12 -27.81
N THR A 46 28.35 -34.44 -28.12
CA THR A 46 28.77 -34.82 -29.47
C THR A 46 28.09 -36.11 -29.93
N ILE A 47 27.96 -37.12 -29.06
CA ILE A 47 27.26 -38.37 -29.39
C ILE A 47 25.79 -38.12 -29.71
N LEU A 48 25.11 -37.24 -28.96
CA LEU A 48 23.72 -36.88 -29.24
C LEU A 48 23.56 -36.20 -30.61
N LEU A 49 24.63 -35.64 -31.19
CA LEU A 49 24.65 -35.07 -32.54
C LEU A 49 24.82 -36.11 -33.66
N LEU A 50 25.23 -37.36 -33.37
CA LEU A 50 25.53 -38.39 -34.38
C LEU A 50 24.29 -38.99 -35.07
N ILE A 51 23.07 -38.65 -34.63
CA ILE A 51 21.76 -39.04 -35.21
C ILE A 51 21.49 -40.57 -35.22
N ASP A 52 22.44 -41.41 -34.82
CA ASP A 52 22.25 -42.86 -34.69
C ASP A 52 21.32 -43.19 -33.50
N PRO A 53 20.12 -43.75 -33.72
CA PRO A 53 19.13 -43.89 -32.65
C PRO A 53 19.60 -44.74 -31.47
N GLU A 54 20.32 -45.83 -31.75
CA GLU A 54 20.79 -46.75 -30.73
C GLU A 54 21.90 -46.11 -29.88
N THR A 55 22.86 -45.42 -30.50
CA THR A 55 23.91 -44.69 -29.78
C THR A 55 23.33 -43.54 -28.95
N VAL A 56 22.32 -42.83 -29.48
CA VAL A 56 21.59 -41.78 -28.75
C VAL A 56 20.89 -42.35 -27.52
N TRP A 57 20.28 -43.54 -27.61
CA TRP A 57 19.63 -44.18 -26.47
C TRP A 57 20.62 -44.46 -25.32
N PHE A 58 21.82 -45.00 -25.63
CA PHE A 58 22.86 -45.22 -24.60
C PHE A 58 23.37 -43.91 -23.98
N ALA A 59 23.46 -42.84 -24.78
CA ALA A 59 23.83 -41.51 -24.28
C ALA A 59 22.77 -40.95 -23.31
N LEU A 60 21.48 -41.06 -23.64
CA LEU A 60 20.37 -40.64 -22.76
C LEU A 60 20.35 -41.44 -21.45
N MET A 61 20.53 -42.77 -21.52
CA MET A 61 20.61 -43.64 -20.35
C MET A 61 21.80 -43.28 -19.44
N CYS A 62 22.95 -42.95 -20.03
CA CYS A 62 24.11 -42.46 -19.30
C CYS A 62 23.79 -41.15 -18.57
N LEU A 63 23.21 -40.18 -19.26
CA LEU A 63 22.76 -38.92 -18.65
C LEU A 63 21.73 -39.15 -17.54
N ARG A 64 20.76 -40.05 -17.72
CA ARG A 64 19.77 -40.40 -16.68
C ARG A 64 20.42 -40.94 -15.41
N THR A 65 21.52 -41.67 -15.55
CA THR A 65 22.22 -42.22 -14.40
C THR A 65 23.01 -41.13 -13.67
N ILE A 66 23.58 -40.19 -14.43
CA ILE A 66 24.42 -39.11 -13.91
C ILE A 66 23.59 -37.97 -13.31
N VAL A 67 22.42 -37.65 -13.88
CA VAL A 67 21.56 -36.53 -13.42
C VAL A 67 20.99 -36.74 -12.02
N GLN A 68 21.07 -37.95 -11.46
CA GLN A 68 20.62 -38.25 -10.10
C GLN A 68 21.47 -37.56 -9.03
N TYR A 69 22.67 -37.11 -9.39
CA TYR A 69 23.58 -36.37 -8.50
C TYR A 69 23.45 -34.87 -8.75
N GLU A 70 23.27 -34.08 -7.67
CA GLU A 70 23.00 -32.64 -7.76
C GLU A 70 24.11 -31.88 -8.51
N ASP A 71 25.38 -32.11 -8.17
CA ASP A 71 26.55 -31.51 -8.86
C ASP A 71 26.53 -31.75 -10.38
N ALA A 72 26.18 -32.97 -10.79
CA ALA A 72 26.08 -33.31 -12.20
C ALA A 72 24.87 -32.65 -12.87
N ASN A 73 23.73 -32.57 -12.17
CA ASN A 73 22.56 -31.90 -12.69
C ASN A 73 22.88 -30.42 -12.97
N GLU A 74 23.54 -29.71 -12.04
CA GLU A 74 23.94 -28.31 -12.23
C GLU A 74 24.77 -28.11 -13.51
N HIS A 75 25.77 -28.95 -13.73
CA HIS A 75 26.61 -28.92 -14.93
C HIS A 75 25.85 -29.27 -16.23
N ILE A 76 24.94 -30.25 -16.18
CA ILE A 76 24.07 -30.60 -17.34
C ILE A 76 23.20 -29.40 -17.70
N CYS A 77 22.58 -28.75 -16.71
CA CYS A 77 21.74 -27.58 -16.90
C CYS A 77 22.53 -26.41 -17.50
N GLN A 78 23.78 -26.20 -17.09
CA GLN A 78 24.66 -25.15 -17.63
C GLN A 78 25.00 -25.32 -19.13
N SER A 79 24.93 -26.53 -19.69
CA SER A 79 25.19 -26.75 -21.12
C SER A 79 23.95 -26.47 -21.98
N LYS A 80 23.89 -25.25 -22.54
CA LYS A 80 22.83 -24.83 -23.48
C LYS A 80 22.66 -25.78 -24.67
N THR A 81 23.76 -26.27 -25.23
CA THR A 81 23.74 -27.16 -26.41
C THR A 81 23.14 -28.52 -26.05
N LEU A 82 23.56 -29.09 -24.92
CA LEU A 82 23.05 -30.38 -24.44
C LEU A 82 21.54 -30.30 -24.18
N VAL A 83 21.11 -29.27 -23.44
CA VAL A 83 19.70 -29.04 -23.13
C VAL A 83 18.86 -28.84 -24.39
N GLU A 84 19.30 -28.03 -25.35
CA GLU A 84 18.57 -27.83 -26.61
C GLU A 84 18.47 -29.15 -27.41
N LYS A 85 19.51 -29.97 -27.39
CA LYS A 85 19.47 -31.27 -28.08
C LYS A 85 18.52 -32.25 -27.42
N LEU A 86 18.50 -32.32 -26.09
CA LEU A 86 17.53 -33.10 -25.33
C LEU A 86 16.10 -32.66 -25.65
N ARG A 87 15.86 -31.34 -25.75
CA ARG A 87 14.57 -30.76 -26.17
C ARG A 87 14.15 -31.24 -27.54
N VAL A 88 15.05 -31.15 -28.53
CA VAL A 88 14.78 -31.63 -29.90
C VAL A 88 14.44 -33.12 -29.94
N ILE A 89 15.13 -33.95 -29.16
CA ILE A 89 14.83 -35.38 -29.08
C ILE A 89 13.46 -35.61 -28.43
N ARG A 90 13.19 -34.96 -27.29
CA ARG A 90 11.90 -35.02 -26.58
C ARG A 90 10.72 -34.67 -27.48
N ASP A 91 10.83 -33.61 -28.26
CA ASP A 91 9.70 -33.04 -29.02
C ASP A 91 9.57 -33.59 -30.43
N LYS A 92 10.69 -33.82 -31.13
CA LYS A 92 10.69 -34.09 -32.58
C LYS A 92 10.91 -35.56 -32.96
N TRP A 93 11.46 -36.41 -32.06
CA TRP A 93 11.75 -37.82 -32.39
C TRP A 93 10.52 -38.74 -32.21
N THR A 94 9.40 -38.39 -32.82
CA THR A 94 8.12 -39.12 -32.68
C THR A 94 8.14 -40.54 -33.27
N THR A 95 9.05 -40.84 -34.18
CA THR A 95 9.24 -42.16 -34.79
C THR A 95 10.01 -43.14 -33.89
N HIS A 96 10.68 -42.67 -32.84
CA HIS A 96 11.50 -43.47 -31.92
C HIS A 96 10.96 -43.34 -30.49
N LYS A 97 9.81 -43.96 -30.21
CA LYS A 97 9.07 -43.77 -28.95
C LYS A 97 9.90 -44.06 -27.70
N ASP A 98 10.75 -45.09 -27.70
CA ASP A 98 11.55 -45.44 -26.53
C ASP A 98 12.62 -44.37 -26.22
N ILE A 99 13.26 -43.83 -27.26
CA ILE A 99 14.22 -42.73 -27.15
C ILE A 99 13.51 -41.45 -26.70
N GLN A 100 12.34 -41.17 -27.28
CA GLN A 100 11.53 -40.02 -26.91
C GLN A 100 11.09 -40.10 -25.44
N ASN A 101 10.67 -41.28 -24.98
CA ASN A 101 10.27 -41.51 -23.59
C ASN A 101 11.47 -41.36 -22.65
N GLU A 102 12.63 -41.88 -23.02
CA GLU A 102 13.86 -41.71 -22.23
C GLU A 102 14.27 -40.24 -22.13
N ALA A 103 14.20 -39.49 -23.24
CA ALA A 103 14.46 -38.04 -23.25
C ALA A 103 13.44 -37.27 -22.40
N LYS A 104 12.16 -37.67 -22.39
CA LYS A 104 11.16 -37.10 -21.48
C LYS A 104 11.51 -37.38 -20.02
N VAL A 105 11.84 -38.62 -19.66
CA VAL A 105 12.25 -38.99 -18.29
C VAL A 105 13.46 -38.20 -17.84
N LEU A 106 14.49 -38.10 -18.69
CA LEU A 106 15.66 -37.29 -18.40
C LEU A 106 15.29 -35.82 -18.24
N TRP A 107 14.47 -35.28 -19.14
CA TRP A 107 13.96 -33.91 -19.03
C TRP A 107 13.29 -33.69 -17.68
N TYR A 108 12.41 -34.59 -17.25
CA TYR A 108 11.74 -34.56 -15.94
C TYR A 108 12.73 -34.56 -14.76
N MET A 109 13.69 -35.49 -14.76
CA MET A 109 14.68 -35.60 -13.69
C MET A 109 15.51 -34.33 -13.53
N ILE A 110 15.84 -33.69 -14.66
CA ILE A 110 16.56 -32.43 -14.63
C ILE A 110 15.70 -31.30 -13.99
N HIS A 111 14.38 -31.30 -14.19
CA HIS A 111 13.45 -30.25 -13.72
C HIS A 111 12.89 -30.47 -12.30
N ARG A 112 13.15 -31.64 -11.69
CA ARG A 112 12.55 -32.05 -10.40
C ARG A 112 12.93 -31.17 -9.20
N ASN A 113 14.08 -30.50 -9.24
CA ASN A 113 14.60 -29.68 -8.14
C ASN A 113 14.40 -28.17 -8.36
N ILE A 114 13.42 -27.78 -9.18
CA ILE A 114 13.06 -26.37 -9.39
C ILE A 114 12.17 -25.93 -8.23
N GLN A 115 12.78 -25.28 -7.23
CA GLN A 115 12.05 -24.60 -6.17
C GLN A 115 12.27 -23.09 -6.30
N PRO A 116 11.21 -22.29 -6.50
CA PRO A 116 11.34 -20.85 -6.43
C PRO A 116 11.79 -20.45 -5.03
N SER A 117 12.74 -19.53 -4.95
CA SER A 117 13.17 -18.95 -3.68
C SER A 117 12.02 -18.18 -3.02
N CYS A 118 12.15 -17.93 -1.71
CA CYS A 118 11.24 -17.02 -1.02
C CYS A 118 11.24 -15.66 -1.76
N PRO A 119 10.08 -15.18 -2.23
CA PRO A 119 10.02 -13.98 -3.05
C PRO A 119 10.47 -12.76 -2.24
N LYS A 120 11.18 -11.86 -2.92
CA LYS A 120 11.67 -10.59 -2.39
C LYS A 120 10.70 -9.49 -2.81
N ILE A 121 10.39 -8.60 -1.86
CA ILE A 121 9.65 -7.36 -2.13
C ILE A 121 10.69 -6.26 -2.34
N ASN A 122 10.84 -5.81 -3.58
CA ASN A 122 11.85 -4.82 -3.97
C ASN A 122 11.37 -3.40 -3.66
N GLU A 123 10.13 -3.11 -4.01
CA GLU A 123 9.45 -1.84 -3.73
C GLU A 123 8.00 -2.15 -3.34
N CYS A 124 7.47 -1.40 -2.37
CA CYS A 124 6.10 -1.57 -1.90
C CYS A 124 5.46 -0.19 -1.74
N LEU A 125 4.42 0.05 -2.51
CA LEU A 125 3.59 1.26 -2.47
C LEU A 125 2.25 0.93 -1.81
N ASN A 126 1.35 1.91 -1.77
CA ASN A 126 0.02 1.74 -1.16
C ASN A 126 -0.89 0.79 -1.96
N ASN A 127 -0.72 0.71 -3.28
CA ASN A 127 -1.59 -0.05 -4.18
C ASN A 127 -0.85 -1.07 -5.07
N SER A 128 0.46 -1.18 -4.91
CA SER A 128 1.31 -2.00 -5.78
C SER A 128 2.56 -2.46 -5.05
N ALA A 129 3.17 -3.54 -5.54
CA ALA A 129 4.43 -4.04 -5.04
C ALA A 129 5.23 -4.72 -6.15
N ASP A 130 6.50 -4.34 -6.27
CA ASP A 130 7.44 -4.93 -7.21
C ASP A 130 8.14 -6.12 -6.56
N ILE A 131 7.91 -7.30 -7.11
CA ILE A 131 8.35 -8.56 -6.54
C ILE A 131 9.34 -9.27 -7.47
N SER A 132 10.28 -10.00 -6.88
CA SER A 132 11.25 -10.82 -7.61
C SER A 132 11.51 -12.12 -6.86
N TRP A 133 11.87 -13.17 -7.58
CA TRP A 133 12.32 -14.42 -7.00
C TRP A 133 13.45 -14.99 -7.83
N ASP A 134 14.22 -15.87 -7.23
CA ASP A 134 15.28 -16.61 -7.88
C ASP A 134 14.83 -18.07 -8.00
N ILE A 135 15.48 -18.82 -8.88
CA ILE A 135 15.24 -20.25 -9.05
C ILE A 135 16.54 -20.96 -8.72
N SER A 136 16.45 -22.10 -8.02
CA SER A 136 17.59 -22.91 -7.59
C SER A 136 18.52 -23.40 -8.72
N VAL A 137 18.19 -23.16 -9.99
CA VAL A 137 18.99 -23.60 -11.14
C VAL A 137 19.22 -22.44 -12.11
N HIS A 138 20.44 -21.89 -12.12
CA HIS A 138 20.83 -20.66 -12.83
C HIS A 138 21.04 -20.81 -14.35
N SER A 139 20.47 -21.84 -14.99
CA SER A 139 20.86 -22.19 -16.36
C SER A 139 19.74 -22.76 -17.21
N TRP A 140 18.58 -22.11 -17.16
CA TRP A 140 17.48 -22.38 -18.07
C TRP A 140 17.18 -21.16 -18.94
N ASN A 141 16.76 -21.40 -20.18
CA ASN A 141 16.03 -20.36 -20.90
C ASN A 141 14.71 -20.16 -20.16
N ASP A 142 14.61 -19.03 -19.44
CA ASP A 142 13.51 -18.63 -18.54
C ASP A 142 12.12 -18.70 -19.22
N ASP A 143 12.09 -18.63 -20.56
CA ASP A 143 10.88 -18.51 -21.37
C ASP A 143 9.90 -19.69 -21.28
N GLU A 144 10.35 -20.89 -20.92
CA GLU A 144 9.49 -22.10 -20.82
C GLU A 144 8.92 -22.32 -19.40
N LEU A 145 9.46 -21.65 -18.38
CA LEU A 145 8.93 -21.78 -17.02
C LEU A 145 7.66 -20.93 -16.88
N GLN A 146 6.65 -21.49 -16.22
CA GLN A 146 5.41 -20.77 -15.92
C GLN A 146 5.22 -20.72 -14.41
N PHE A 147 5.23 -19.51 -13.88
CA PHE A 147 5.00 -19.22 -12.48
C PHE A 147 3.58 -18.71 -12.30
N ARG A 148 2.96 -19.12 -11.19
CA ARG A 148 1.74 -18.55 -10.66
C ARG A 148 2.10 -17.75 -9.41
N ILE A 149 1.58 -16.55 -9.33
CA ILE A 149 1.77 -15.68 -8.17
C ILE A 149 0.53 -15.84 -7.29
N LEU A 150 0.76 -16.24 -6.04
CA LEU A 150 -0.29 -16.44 -5.06
C LEU A 150 -0.23 -15.34 -4.01
N LEU A 151 -1.36 -14.68 -3.80
CA LEU A 151 -1.54 -13.67 -2.77
C LEU A 151 -2.66 -14.15 -1.84
N ASN A 152 -2.37 -14.33 -0.54
CA ASN A 152 -3.28 -14.92 0.45
C ASN A 152 -3.89 -16.25 -0.05
N ASP A 153 -3.04 -17.15 -0.57
CA ASP A 153 -3.41 -18.44 -1.18
C ASP A 153 -4.25 -18.39 -2.47
N GLN A 154 -4.54 -17.19 -3.01
CA GLN A 154 -5.27 -17.03 -4.28
C GLN A 154 -4.32 -16.72 -5.43
N ILE A 155 -4.51 -17.37 -6.58
CA ILE A 155 -3.74 -17.08 -7.80
C ILE A 155 -4.19 -15.73 -8.35
N VAL A 156 -3.28 -14.76 -8.38
CA VAL A 156 -3.55 -13.40 -8.89
C VAL A 156 -2.95 -13.15 -10.26
N ALA A 157 -1.90 -13.89 -10.63
CA ALA A 157 -1.23 -13.71 -11.91
C ALA A 157 -0.46 -14.97 -12.35
N GLN A 158 -0.10 -15.01 -13.64
CA GLN A 158 0.79 -16.00 -14.24
C GLN A 158 1.84 -15.30 -15.10
N THR A 159 3.07 -15.78 -15.08
CA THR A 159 4.19 -15.18 -15.81
C THR A 159 5.29 -16.20 -16.08
N ASN A 160 6.08 -15.99 -17.13
CA ASN A 160 7.34 -16.71 -17.38
C ASN A 160 8.58 -15.93 -16.95
N GLN A 161 8.38 -14.81 -16.26
CA GLN A 161 9.48 -13.98 -15.75
C GLN A 161 9.66 -14.21 -14.26
N THR A 162 10.87 -14.00 -13.77
CA THR A 162 11.26 -14.05 -12.35
C THR A 162 10.99 -12.73 -11.60
N LYS A 163 10.25 -11.82 -12.23
CA LYS A 163 9.84 -10.52 -11.69
C LYS A 163 8.40 -10.23 -12.07
N TYR A 164 7.69 -9.52 -11.20
CA TYR A 164 6.32 -9.11 -11.45
C TYR A 164 5.96 -7.86 -10.64
N GLN A 165 5.02 -7.06 -11.13
CA GLN A 165 4.46 -5.95 -10.39
C GLN A 165 3.00 -6.27 -10.03
N LEU A 166 2.76 -6.48 -8.74
CA LEU A 166 1.41 -6.58 -8.18
C LEU A 166 0.73 -5.21 -8.27
N LYS A 167 -0.55 -5.19 -8.62
CA LYS A 167 -1.37 -3.99 -8.78
C LYS A 167 -2.69 -4.16 -8.03
N ASP A 168 -3.42 -3.05 -7.88
CA ASP A 168 -4.75 -2.99 -7.26
C ASP A 168 -4.79 -3.55 -5.83
N LEU A 169 -3.67 -3.45 -5.11
CA LEU A 169 -3.59 -3.78 -3.69
C LEU A 169 -4.32 -2.74 -2.85
N GLN A 170 -4.80 -3.15 -1.68
CA GLN A 170 -5.40 -2.24 -0.71
C GLN A 170 -4.29 -1.58 0.11
N PRO A 171 -4.37 -0.27 0.39
CA PRO A 171 -3.43 0.43 1.27
C PRO A 171 -3.40 -0.17 2.67
N ASN A 172 -2.25 -0.01 3.35
CA ASN A 172 -2.08 -0.38 4.75
C ASN A 172 -2.53 -1.84 5.08
N THR A 173 -2.46 -2.74 4.10
CA THR A 173 -3.03 -4.09 4.17
C THR A 173 -1.93 -5.14 4.16
N MET A 174 -2.06 -6.13 5.06
CA MET A 174 -1.11 -7.24 5.18
C MET A 174 -1.42 -8.31 4.13
N TYR A 175 -0.40 -8.71 3.37
CA TYR A 175 -0.47 -9.75 2.36
C TYR A 175 0.55 -10.86 2.61
N TYR A 176 0.18 -12.08 2.24
CA TYR A 176 1.07 -13.26 2.21
C TYR A 176 1.31 -13.67 0.76
N LEU A 177 2.55 -13.58 0.31
CA LEU A 177 2.95 -13.85 -1.06
C LEU A 177 3.69 -15.19 -1.17
N GLN A 178 3.33 -15.99 -2.15
CA GLN A 178 4.04 -17.21 -2.56
C GLN A 178 4.17 -17.28 -4.08
N ILE A 179 5.25 -17.90 -4.54
CA ILE A 179 5.43 -18.25 -5.94
C ILE A 179 5.19 -19.74 -6.09
N GLN A 180 4.35 -20.12 -7.04
CA GLN A 180 4.11 -21.51 -7.42
C GLN A 180 4.66 -21.76 -8.81
N TYR A 181 5.47 -22.81 -8.92
CA TYR A 181 5.88 -23.38 -10.19
C TYR A 181 5.09 -24.66 -10.43
N ILE A 182 4.64 -24.88 -11.68
CA ILE A 182 4.06 -26.16 -12.09
C ILE A 182 5.14 -26.92 -12.83
N THR A 183 5.53 -28.06 -12.30
CA THR A 183 6.50 -28.92 -12.95
C THR A 183 5.90 -29.55 -14.21
N PRO A 184 6.73 -30.06 -15.14
CA PRO A 184 6.23 -30.76 -16.32
C PRO A 184 5.36 -31.99 -16.00
N GLU A 185 5.50 -32.58 -14.80
CA GLU A 185 4.67 -33.68 -14.29
C GLU A 185 3.29 -33.21 -13.79
N GLY A 186 3.07 -31.90 -13.71
CA GLY A 186 1.87 -31.29 -13.15
C GLY A 186 1.92 -31.14 -11.63
N GLU A 187 3.08 -31.33 -10.99
CA GLU A 187 3.24 -31.08 -9.56
C GLU A 187 3.31 -29.57 -9.28
N ASN A 188 2.76 -29.17 -8.14
CA ASN A 188 2.73 -27.77 -7.73
C ASN A 188 3.78 -27.54 -6.65
N ILE A 189 4.93 -26.95 -7.03
CA ILE A 189 6.00 -26.60 -6.10
C ILE A 189 5.81 -25.15 -5.67
N ARG A 190 5.77 -24.90 -4.36
CA ARG A 190 5.62 -23.54 -3.79
C ARG A 190 6.91 -23.09 -3.10
N SER A 191 7.19 -21.80 -3.20
CA SER A 191 8.17 -21.14 -2.35
C SER A 191 7.72 -21.11 -0.89
N ASP A 192 8.66 -20.81 0.01
CA ASP A 192 8.30 -20.28 1.32
C ASP A 192 7.49 -18.97 1.16
N PRO A 193 6.51 -18.71 2.04
CA PRO A 193 5.74 -17.48 2.01
C PRO A 193 6.54 -16.30 2.56
N VAL A 194 6.31 -15.12 1.99
CA VAL A 194 6.75 -13.84 2.56
C VAL A 194 5.52 -13.01 2.94
N ALA A 195 5.53 -12.43 4.14
CA ALA A 195 4.53 -11.47 4.56
C ALA A 195 5.02 -10.05 4.24
N PHE A 196 4.18 -9.22 3.62
CA PHE A 196 4.49 -7.82 3.37
C PHE A 196 3.24 -6.95 3.48
N ARG A 197 3.41 -5.72 3.98
CA ARG A 197 2.31 -4.77 4.17
C ARG A 197 2.47 -3.63 3.19
N THR A 198 1.41 -3.30 2.46
CA THR A 198 1.38 -2.11 1.60
C THR A 198 1.52 -0.84 2.42
N ASP A 199 2.08 0.18 1.78
CA ASP A 199 2.26 1.49 2.40
C ASP A 199 0.92 2.15 2.75
N ASP A 200 0.98 3.09 3.69
CA ASP A 200 -0.16 3.96 4.02
C ASP A 200 -0.52 4.89 2.84
N GLU A 201 -1.81 5.20 2.70
CA GLU A 201 -2.26 6.34 1.91
C GLU A 201 -2.08 7.66 2.66
N LEU A 202 -2.14 8.76 1.91
CA LEU A 202 -2.33 10.08 2.52
C LEU A 202 -3.67 10.08 3.29
N PRO A 203 -3.74 10.74 4.46
CA PRO A 203 -4.98 10.86 5.20
C PRO A 203 -6.11 11.40 4.33
N PRO A 204 -7.34 10.87 4.46
CA PRO A 204 -8.49 11.48 3.82
C PRO A 204 -8.77 12.89 4.36
N SER A 205 -9.62 13.64 3.65
CA SER A 205 -10.11 14.93 4.12
C SER A 205 -10.93 14.77 5.40
N VAL A 206 -10.93 15.80 6.26
CA VAL A 206 -11.75 15.81 7.47
C VAL A 206 -13.25 15.83 7.14
N ASN A 207 -14.07 15.28 8.03
CA ASN A 207 -15.52 15.21 7.85
C ASN A 207 -16.21 16.37 8.58
N ASN A 208 -17.41 16.75 8.13
CA ASN A 208 -18.29 17.67 8.87
C ASN A 208 -17.61 18.95 9.40
N LEU A 209 -16.78 19.57 8.57
CA LEU A 209 -16.13 20.84 8.89
C LEU A 209 -17.20 21.93 9.07
N ARG A 210 -17.20 22.57 10.24
CA ARG A 210 -18.25 23.50 10.66
C ARG A 210 -17.69 24.62 11.53
N VAL A 211 -18.43 25.74 11.55
CA VAL A 211 -18.19 26.86 12.47
C VAL A 211 -19.04 26.65 13.71
N GLU A 212 -18.43 26.60 14.90
CA GLU A 212 -19.16 26.48 16.16
C GLU A 212 -19.48 27.82 16.80
N ARG A 213 -18.56 28.79 16.68
CA ARG A 213 -18.72 30.12 17.28
C ARG A 213 -17.93 31.16 16.50
N THR A 214 -18.50 32.34 16.34
CA THR A 214 -17.79 33.52 15.84
C THR A 214 -17.91 34.67 16.83
N THR A 215 -16.88 35.50 16.85
CA THR A 215 -16.84 36.79 17.55
C THR A 215 -16.34 37.83 16.56
N MET A 216 -16.14 39.07 17.00
CA MET A 216 -15.58 40.13 16.16
C MET A 216 -14.11 39.89 15.78
N THR A 217 -13.37 39.14 16.59
CA THR A 217 -11.91 38.98 16.45
C THR A 217 -11.43 37.54 16.43
N ALA A 218 -12.34 36.57 16.55
CA ALA A 218 -12.01 35.16 16.55
C ALA A 218 -13.16 34.29 16.05
N ALA A 219 -12.82 33.12 15.53
CA ALA A 219 -13.77 32.08 15.18
C ALA A 219 -13.28 30.71 15.65
N ARG A 220 -14.20 29.88 16.14
CA ARG A 220 -13.95 28.47 16.47
C ARG A 220 -14.55 27.59 15.39
N VAL A 221 -13.70 26.76 14.80
CA VAL A 221 -14.09 25.73 13.83
C VAL A 221 -13.86 24.36 14.43
N ALA A 222 -14.71 23.42 14.07
CA ALA A 222 -14.62 22.02 14.48
C ALA A 222 -14.90 21.11 13.29
N TRP A 223 -14.44 19.87 13.37
CA TRP A 223 -14.64 18.86 12.36
C TRP A 223 -14.77 17.49 13.03
N ASP A 224 -15.18 16.50 12.25
CA ASP A 224 -15.17 15.10 12.65
C ASP A 224 -13.93 14.43 12.04
N PRO A 225 -13.29 13.48 12.74
CA PRO A 225 -12.08 12.82 12.24
C PRO A 225 -12.33 12.08 10.91
N PRO A 226 -11.34 12.01 10.01
CA PRO A 226 -11.43 11.20 8.80
C PRO A 226 -11.45 9.71 9.12
N ASP A 227 -11.89 8.88 8.15
CA ASP A 227 -11.69 7.44 8.20
C ASP A 227 -10.20 7.11 8.01
N LEU A 228 -9.57 6.50 9.01
CA LEU A 228 -8.14 6.21 9.02
C LEU A 228 -7.83 4.74 8.68
N THR A 229 -8.79 3.98 8.16
CA THR A 229 -8.57 2.58 7.77
C THR A 229 -7.40 2.41 6.79
N THR A 230 -7.23 3.34 5.84
CA THR A 230 -6.14 3.34 4.85
C THR A 230 -4.89 4.11 5.29
N CYS A 231 -4.88 4.74 6.47
CA CYS A 231 -3.79 5.57 6.97
C CYS A 231 -3.62 5.44 8.50
N ASN A 232 -2.65 4.65 8.96
CA ASN A 232 -2.41 4.48 10.40
C ASN A 232 -1.37 5.47 10.98
N SER A 233 -0.94 6.44 10.20
CA SER A 233 0.16 7.35 10.56
C SER A 233 -0.25 8.82 10.71
N LEU A 234 -1.51 9.10 11.06
CA LEU A 234 -1.99 10.45 11.36
C LEU A 234 -1.15 11.09 12.49
N ARG A 235 -0.69 12.31 12.25
CA ARG A 235 0.16 13.10 13.15
C ARG A 235 -0.51 14.33 13.70
N ALA A 236 -1.27 15.07 12.88
CA ALA A 236 -1.93 16.32 13.27
C ALA A 236 -2.94 16.74 12.19
N TYR A 237 -3.72 17.77 12.50
CA TYR A 237 -4.45 18.57 11.53
C TYR A 237 -3.73 19.89 11.32
N GLN A 238 -3.52 20.28 10.06
CA GLN A 238 -2.96 21.57 9.67
C GLN A 238 -4.09 22.50 9.24
N ILE A 239 -4.10 23.72 9.76
CA ILE A 239 -5.06 24.76 9.47
C ILE A 239 -4.40 25.85 8.61
N TYR A 240 -5.14 26.31 7.62
CA TYR A 240 -4.82 27.45 6.77
C TYR A 240 -5.90 28.52 6.91
N LEU A 241 -5.49 29.78 6.87
CA LEU A 241 -6.36 30.95 6.86
C LEU A 241 -6.03 31.76 5.60
N ASN A 242 -6.98 31.88 4.68
CA ASN A 242 -6.78 32.50 3.36
C ASN A 242 -5.53 31.96 2.63
N ASP A 243 -5.43 30.63 2.53
CA ASP A 243 -4.31 29.88 1.94
C ASP A 243 -2.95 29.97 2.66
N GLU A 244 -2.82 30.74 3.75
CA GLU A 244 -1.59 30.81 4.56
C GLU A 244 -1.63 29.86 5.76
N GLU A 245 -0.49 29.26 6.13
CA GLU A 245 -0.41 28.38 7.30
C GLU A 245 -0.71 29.15 8.58
N TYR A 246 -1.78 28.77 9.26
CA TYR A 246 -2.18 29.37 10.53
C TYR A 246 -1.58 28.62 11.73
N GLY A 247 -1.71 27.29 11.74
CA GLY A 247 -1.25 26.46 12.84
C GLY A 247 -1.64 25.00 12.70
N CYS A 248 -1.29 24.18 13.70
CA CYS A 248 -1.63 22.77 13.74
C CYS A 248 -2.18 22.36 15.11
N THR A 249 -2.95 21.28 15.14
CA THR A 249 -3.55 20.72 16.37
C THR A 249 -3.72 19.21 16.27
N LEU A 250 -3.82 18.55 17.42
CA LEU A 250 -4.20 17.14 17.52
C LEU A 250 -5.72 16.96 17.75
N ASP A 251 -6.37 18.01 18.24
CA ASP A 251 -7.81 18.01 18.53
C ASP A 251 -8.62 18.21 17.25
N CYS A 252 -9.92 17.85 17.28
CA CYS A 252 -10.82 18.04 16.15
C CYS A 252 -11.49 19.44 16.14
N GLU A 253 -10.78 20.44 16.68
CA GLU A 253 -11.21 21.83 16.74
C GLU A 253 -10.03 22.81 16.79
N MET A 254 -10.27 24.04 16.37
CA MET A 254 -9.30 25.14 16.44
C MET A 254 -10.02 26.48 16.64
N THR A 255 -9.44 27.35 17.48
CA THR A 255 -9.86 28.75 17.59
C THR A 255 -8.86 29.64 16.86
N ILE A 256 -9.34 30.31 15.81
CA ILE A 256 -8.59 31.25 14.99
C ILE A 256 -8.84 32.65 15.53
N GLY A 257 -7.82 33.29 16.10
CA GLY A 257 -7.89 34.64 16.66
C GLY A 257 -7.30 35.73 15.75
N SER A 258 -7.29 36.96 16.26
CA SER A 258 -6.72 38.15 15.58
C SER A 258 -7.37 38.49 14.24
N LEU A 259 -8.68 38.24 14.12
CA LEU A 259 -9.47 38.54 12.93
C LEU A 259 -10.04 39.97 12.97
N SER A 260 -10.34 40.51 11.80
CA SER A 260 -11.07 41.77 11.63
C SER A 260 -12.57 41.52 11.70
N ALA A 261 -13.32 42.45 12.31
CA ALA A 261 -14.79 42.37 12.37
C ALA A 261 -15.43 42.47 10.98
N SER A 262 -16.65 41.94 10.83
CA SER A 262 -17.41 41.94 9.57
C SER A 262 -16.60 41.48 8.34
N THR A 263 -15.67 40.54 8.52
CA THR A 263 -14.75 40.09 7.48
C THR A 263 -14.89 38.59 7.29
N THR A 264 -14.98 38.15 6.03
CA THR A 264 -15.02 36.73 5.68
C THR A 264 -13.60 36.21 5.45
N TYR A 265 -13.30 35.09 6.09
CA TYR A 265 -12.04 34.35 5.96
C TYR A 265 -12.33 32.96 5.41
N GLN A 266 -11.47 32.47 4.51
CA GLN A 266 -11.48 31.08 4.09
C GLN A 266 -10.59 30.29 5.04
N VAL A 267 -11.14 29.22 5.61
CA VAL A 267 -10.41 28.31 6.50
C VAL A 267 -10.31 26.96 5.82
N ASP A 268 -9.09 26.50 5.61
CA ASP A 268 -8.83 25.17 5.07
C ASP A 268 -8.16 24.27 6.10
N ILE A 269 -8.56 23.00 6.16
CA ILE A 269 -8.03 22.03 7.12
C ILE A 269 -7.68 20.75 6.39
N CYS A 270 -6.47 20.23 6.60
CA CYS A 270 -6.09 18.90 6.14
C CYS A 270 -5.45 18.07 7.24
N ALA A 271 -5.66 16.77 7.18
CA ALA A 271 -4.98 15.79 8.02
C ALA A 271 -3.55 15.55 7.50
N VAL A 272 -2.60 15.36 8.42
CA VAL A 272 -1.18 15.22 8.11
C VAL A 272 -0.67 13.88 8.66
N SER A 273 0.04 13.11 7.83
CA SER A 273 0.67 11.84 8.21
C SER A 273 2.20 11.88 8.02
N ASN A 274 2.87 10.77 8.32
CA ASN A 274 4.28 10.57 7.98
C ASN A 274 4.56 10.61 6.47
N LYS A 275 3.57 10.30 5.62
CA LYS A 275 3.71 10.31 4.15
C LYS A 275 3.43 11.70 3.54
N GLY A 276 2.75 12.58 4.28
CA GLY A 276 2.45 13.94 3.84
C GLY A 276 1.06 14.44 4.25
N LYS A 277 0.62 15.52 3.62
CA LYS A 277 -0.67 16.20 3.87
C LYS A 277 -1.74 15.63 2.94
N GLY A 278 -2.89 15.29 3.51
CA GLY A 278 -4.08 14.89 2.77
C GLY A 278 -4.80 16.05 2.07
N PRO A 279 -5.93 15.78 1.41
CA PRO A 279 -6.78 16.81 0.84
C PRO A 279 -7.29 17.81 1.89
N ARG A 280 -7.51 19.05 1.47
CA ARG A 280 -8.07 20.10 2.33
C ARG A 280 -9.60 20.10 2.28
N ALA A 281 -10.24 20.23 3.44
CA ALA A 281 -11.63 20.65 3.57
C ALA A 281 -11.67 22.16 3.78
N THR A 282 -12.61 22.85 3.12
CA THR A 282 -12.71 24.32 3.12
C THR A 282 -14.03 24.78 3.69
N ILE A 283 -13.99 25.83 4.51
CA ILE A 283 -15.18 26.54 4.98
C ILE A 283 -14.93 28.05 5.01
N ASN A 284 -15.95 28.83 4.67
CA ASN A 284 -15.90 30.29 4.83
C ASN A 284 -16.49 30.68 6.17
N VAL A 285 -15.79 31.57 6.87
CA VAL A 285 -16.16 32.06 8.20
C VAL A 285 -16.23 33.57 8.18
N THR A 286 -17.40 34.13 8.51
CA THR A 286 -17.58 35.58 8.63
C THR A 286 -17.60 35.97 10.10
N THR A 287 -16.70 36.89 10.49
CA THR A 287 -16.69 37.45 11.84
C THR A 287 -17.89 38.36 12.09
N ALA A 288 -18.32 38.44 13.34
CA ALA A 288 -19.46 39.28 13.72
C ALA A 288 -19.16 40.77 13.54
N SER A 289 -20.21 41.56 13.31
CA SER A 289 -20.10 43.02 13.26
C SER A 289 -20.15 43.64 14.65
N ALA A 290 -19.67 44.89 14.78
CA ALA A 290 -19.81 45.67 16.01
C ALA A 290 -21.28 45.97 16.39
N GLY A 291 -22.23 45.82 15.45
CA GLY A 291 -23.66 46.03 15.68
C GLY A 291 -24.39 44.79 16.23
N ASP A 292 -23.85 43.59 16.01
CA ASP A 292 -24.48 42.31 16.42
C ASP A 292 -24.35 42.04 17.93
N SER A 293 -23.54 42.84 18.65
CA SER A 293 -23.42 42.79 20.10
C SER A 293 -24.47 43.61 20.85
N ASN A 294 -25.37 44.31 20.15
CA ASN A 294 -26.46 45.02 20.79
C ASN A 294 -27.59 44.06 21.21
N PRO A 295 -28.13 44.20 22.43
CA PRO A 295 -29.36 43.51 22.81
C PRO A 295 -30.50 43.85 21.84
N ALA A 296 -31.40 42.90 21.60
CA ALA A 296 -32.66 43.18 20.92
C ALA A 296 -33.42 44.31 21.65
N PRO A 297 -34.29 45.08 20.95
CA PRO A 297 -35.07 46.15 21.57
C PRO A 297 -35.80 45.66 22.83
N PRO A 298 -35.75 46.39 23.95
CA PRO A 298 -36.38 45.96 25.18
C PRO A 298 -37.91 45.95 25.04
N THR A 299 -38.53 44.97 25.68
CA THR A 299 -39.99 44.92 25.86
C THR A 299 -40.38 45.69 27.12
N TYR A 300 -41.55 46.32 27.11
CA TYR A 300 -42.03 47.09 28.25
C TYR A 300 -43.51 46.87 28.52
N SER A 301 -43.90 47.03 29.79
CA SER A 301 -45.31 47.03 30.22
C SER A 301 -45.54 48.14 31.24
N VAL A 302 -46.62 48.90 31.05
CA VAL A 302 -47.03 49.95 31.99
C VAL A 302 -47.70 49.28 33.18
N ILE A 303 -47.07 49.37 34.35
CA ILE A 303 -47.54 48.71 35.58
C ILE A 303 -48.10 49.70 36.62
N GLY A 304 -47.98 51.00 36.37
CA GLY A 304 -48.57 52.05 37.21
C GLY A 304 -48.48 53.44 36.58
N ARG A 305 -49.12 54.44 37.20
CA ARG A 305 -49.16 55.83 36.67
C ARG A 305 -47.79 56.50 36.54
N ARG A 306 -46.77 55.99 37.22
CA ARG A 306 -45.40 56.53 37.24
C ARG A 306 -44.34 55.44 37.08
N GLU A 307 -44.74 54.28 36.54
CA GLU A 307 -43.93 53.08 36.56
C GLU A 307 -44.09 52.21 35.31
N ILE A 308 -42.95 51.78 34.77
CA ILE A 308 -42.86 50.88 33.63
C ILE A 308 -41.91 49.73 34.00
N PHE A 309 -42.33 48.51 33.70
CA PHE A 309 -41.47 47.32 33.80
C PHE A 309 -40.84 47.04 32.44
N VAL A 310 -39.51 47.00 32.40
CA VAL A 310 -38.72 46.82 31.18
C VAL A 310 -37.96 45.51 31.27
N LYS A 311 -37.98 44.71 30.19
CA LYS A 311 -37.30 43.42 30.11
C LYS A 311 -36.58 43.28 28.76
N TRP A 312 -35.38 42.73 28.77
CA TRP A 312 -34.54 42.53 27.60
C TRP A 312 -33.95 41.11 27.55
N GLN A 313 -33.34 40.77 26.42
CA GLN A 313 -32.65 39.50 26.20
C GLN A 313 -31.14 39.75 26.01
N PRO A 314 -30.27 38.77 26.30
CA PRO A 314 -28.86 38.87 25.96
C PRO A 314 -28.66 39.02 24.44
N PRO A 315 -27.58 39.69 23.99
CA PRO A 315 -27.21 39.68 22.57
C PRO A 315 -26.92 38.25 22.09
N ASP A 316 -27.26 37.96 20.83
CA ASP A 316 -26.97 36.66 20.21
C ASP A 316 -25.46 36.42 20.05
N VAL A 317 -24.69 37.50 19.95
CA VAL A 317 -23.22 37.49 19.87
C VAL A 317 -22.64 38.35 20.99
N ILE A 318 -21.83 37.77 21.86
CA ILE A 318 -21.14 38.50 22.95
C ILE A 318 -19.67 38.71 22.54
N ALA A 319 -19.29 39.98 22.33
CA ALA A 319 -17.91 40.36 22.05
C ALA A 319 -17.08 40.45 23.35
N GLY A 320 -16.67 39.31 23.90
CA GLY A 320 -15.88 39.23 25.13
C GLY A 320 -16.66 38.68 26.32
N ARG A 321 -16.37 39.15 27.54
CA ARG A 321 -17.02 38.66 28.77
C ARG A 321 -18.07 39.66 29.22
N LEU A 322 -19.34 39.41 28.90
CA LEU A 322 -20.47 40.22 29.38
C LEU A 322 -20.35 40.49 30.90
N THR A 323 -20.19 41.77 31.26
CA THR A 323 -19.99 42.21 32.64
C THR A 323 -21.30 42.69 33.27
N ARG A 324 -22.11 43.45 32.54
CA ARG A 324 -23.40 44.00 32.98
C ARG A 324 -24.24 44.53 31.82
N TYR A 325 -25.49 44.85 32.09
CA TYR A 325 -26.39 45.62 31.24
C TYR A 325 -26.56 47.04 31.79
N GLU A 326 -26.75 47.99 30.89
CA GLU A 326 -27.14 49.37 31.23
C GLU A 326 -28.45 49.71 30.52
N LEU A 327 -29.46 50.14 31.28
CA LEU A 327 -30.75 50.60 30.76
C LEU A 327 -30.79 52.12 30.83
N PHE A 328 -31.07 52.76 29.70
CA PHE A 328 -31.18 54.19 29.54
C PHE A 328 -32.64 54.59 29.32
N CYS A 329 -33.10 55.61 30.05
CA CYS A 329 -34.38 56.28 29.83
C CYS A 329 -34.09 57.71 29.38
N ASN A 330 -34.50 58.08 28.16
CA ASN A 330 -34.15 59.36 27.51
C ASN A 330 -32.64 59.68 27.61
N ARG A 331 -31.80 58.69 27.28
CA ARG A 331 -30.32 58.74 27.36
C ARG A 331 -29.72 58.86 28.77
N ARG A 332 -30.52 58.80 29.83
CA ARG A 332 -30.04 58.74 31.22
C ARG A 332 -30.02 57.30 31.71
N CYS A 333 -28.87 56.82 32.17
CA CYS A 333 -28.76 55.49 32.78
C CYS A 333 -29.61 55.44 34.06
N ILE A 334 -30.60 54.55 34.08
CA ILE A 334 -31.50 54.32 35.22
C ILE A 334 -31.22 52.98 35.91
N TYR A 335 -30.47 52.09 35.27
CA TYR A 335 -30.06 50.81 35.84
C TYR A 335 -28.73 50.34 35.26
N SER A 336 -27.90 49.74 36.11
CA SER A 336 -26.65 49.09 35.74
C SER A 336 -26.48 47.82 36.58
N GLY A 337 -26.38 46.66 35.94
CA GLY A 337 -26.30 45.37 36.64
C GLY A 337 -26.51 44.16 35.75
N THR A 338 -26.52 42.96 36.30
CA THR A 338 -26.59 41.69 35.53
C THR A 338 -28.01 41.18 35.28
N ALA A 339 -29.02 41.71 35.96
CA ALA A 339 -30.42 41.35 35.72
C ALA A 339 -30.86 41.76 34.30
N GLN A 340 -31.81 41.01 33.75
CA GLN A 340 -32.38 41.21 32.41
C GLN A 340 -33.73 41.94 32.44
N GLU A 341 -34.06 42.53 33.58
CA GLU A 341 -35.29 43.26 33.81
C GLU A 341 -35.08 44.37 34.84
N HIS A 342 -35.88 45.43 34.74
CA HIS A 342 -35.85 46.54 35.67
C HIS A 342 -37.20 47.25 35.76
N ARG A 343 -37.55 47.69 36.96
CA ARG A 343 -38.74 48.52 37.21
C ARG A 343 -38.35 49.99 37.25
N ALA A 344 -38.58 50.69 36.15
CA ALA A 344 -38.40 52.14 36.07
C ALA A 344 -39.53 52.83 36.85
N THR A 345 -39.18 53.67 37.83
CA THR A 345 -40.14 54.38 38.70
C THR A 345 -39.94 55.90 38.61
N MET A 346 -40.81 56.67 39.28
CA MET A 346 -40.74 58.14 39.32
C MET A 346 -40.91 58.82 37.95
N LEU A 347 -41.59 58.17 37.01
CA LEU A 347 -41.91 58.73 35.71
C LEU A 347 -43.02 59.80 35.81
N LYS A 348 -43.01 60.76 34.90
CA LYS A 348 -44.08 61.75 34.75
C LYS A 348 -45.21 61.13 33.94
N SER A 349 -46.44 61.36 34.37
CA SER A 349 -47.63 60.93 33.64
C SER A 349 -47.73 61.66 32.31
N ASP A 350 -48.27 61.00 31.30
CA ASP A 350 -48.52 61.58 29.96
C ASP A 350 -47.25 62.16 29.31
N THR A 351 -46.12 61.47 29.49
CA THR A 351 -44.81 61.85 28.94
C THR A 351 -44.23 60.67 28.18
N GLU A 352 -43.72 60.93 26.98
CA GLU A 352 -43.05 59.92 26.16
C GLU A 352 -41.62 59.68 26.65
N TYR A 353 -41.21 58.41 26.65
CA TYR A 353 -39.89 57.97 27.08
C TYR A 353 -39.30 57.00 26.06
N THR A 354 -38.03 57.21 25.69
CA THR A 354 -37.22 56.26 24.92
C THR A 354 -36.44 55.37 25.87
N MET A 355 -36.55 54.06 25.70
CA MET A 355 -35.83 53.05 26.49
C MET A 355 -34.80 52.34 25.60
N GLU A 356 -33.53 52.39 25.98
CA GLU A 356 -32.42 51.76 25.26
C GLU A 356 -31.63 50.87 26.22
N VAL A 357 -31.21 49.68 25.78
CA VAL A 357 -30.38 48.77 26.58
C VAL A 357 -29.06 48.55 25.86
N ALA A 358 -27.96 48.68 26.60
CA ALA A 358 -26.62 48.32 26.14
C ALA A 358 -26.09 47.14 26.96
N ALA A 359 -25.44 46.20 26.28
CA ALA A 359 -24.62 45.19 26.92
C ALA A 359 -23.17 45.71 27.05
N VAL A 360 -22.59 45.60 28.24
CA VAL A 360 -21.20 46.00 28.50
C VAL A 360 -20.35 44.75 28.63
N THR A 361 -19.43 44.53 27.69
CA THR A 361 -18.55 43.35 27.63
C THR A 361 -17.12 43.58 28.10
#